data_AF-A0AAE3G9N3-F1
#
_entry.id   AF-A0AAE3G9N3-F1
#
_cell.length_a   1.000
_cell.length_b   1.000
_cell.length_c   1.000
_cell.angle_alpha   90.00
_cell.angle_beta   90.00
_cell.angle_gamma   90.00
#
_symmetry.space_group_name_H-M   'P 1'
#
loop_
_entity.id
_entity.type
_entity.pdbx_description
1 polymer ?
#
loop_
_entity_poly.entity_id
_entity_poly.type
_entity_poly.pdbx_seq_one_letter_code
_entity_poly.pdbx_strand_id
1 'polypeptide(L)'
;MNVLGRLLFLMREDVATVVARDPSIRSPLEALCHPALPAIWLHRIAHRLARQGHRIGPRLLSNVAKILTGVEIHPGARIGRRFFIDHGQGVVIGETAVIGDDVTLYQQVTLGALGFWRDNARPPGEGRHPVIGDRVVIGAKATVLGPVRIGDDVVVPAHSLVLDPIPTGQRPHANSTRSTFMGDVMSSELTEHNAGARNGKARLSATSRQLMESIRLSQEELLARVARFDELVGTDGGAPDTALAQCARVMYNVIGFRPPERRGANDEQIISPIGSKSSGNAPIDIAEGFNLAFIKTRPGNGTILHNHDTNETFIPLSGRWRFRCNDEDDLYVDLGPLDTISLPAGLQRRFTNLASDTGEDTESLMLVIVAGDRPKSVIYPEVLDAARKEGAYTPAAHA
;
A
#
# COMPACT_ATOMS: atom_id res chain seq x y z
N MET A 1 4.70 -25.31 37.12
CA MET A 1 4.52 -23.89 37.49
C MET A 1 3.03 -23.58 37.47
N ASN A 2 2.47 -22.98 38.54
CA ASN A 2 1.04 -22.63 38.58
C ASN A 2 0.71 -21.51 37.57
N VAL A 3 -0.58 -21.26 37.38
CA VAL A 3 -1.11 -20.28 36.43
C VAL A 3 -0.49 -18.89 36.60
N LEU A 4 -0.44 -18.43 37.84
CA LEU A 4 0.07 -17.11 38.19
C LEU A 4 1.57 -17.02 37.92
N GLY A 5 2.31 -18.07 38.27
CA GLY A 5 3.74 -18.18 37.99
C GLY A 5 4.04 -18.15 36.50
N ARG A 6 3.21 -18.76 35.65
CA ARG A 6 3.36 -18.67 34.18
C ARG A 6 3.11 -17.27 33.65
N LEU A 7 2.11 -16.57 34.16
CA LEU A 7 1.84 -15.19 33.74
C LEU A 7 2.98 -14.25 34.15
N LEU A 8 3.43 -14.34 35.40
CA LEU A 8 4.56 -13.55 35.91
C LEU A 8 5.86 -13.84 35.15
N PHE A 9 6.09 -15.10 34.79
CA PHE A 9 7.22 -15.48 33.95
C PHE A 9 7.16 -14.80 32.57
N LEU A 10 6.00 -14.82 31.90
CA LEU A 10 5.81 -14.14 30.62
C LEU A 10 5.99 -12.62 30.74
N MET A 11 5.45 -12.00 31.79
CA MET A 11 5.61 -10.56 32.03
C MET A 11 7.07 -10.16 32.19
N ARG A 12 7.86 -10.96 32.92
CA ARG A 12 9.31 -10.73 33.07
C ARG A 12 10.06 -10.91 31.76
N GLU A 13 9.66 -11.89 30.95
CA GLU A 13 10.22 -12.11 29.61
C GLU A 13 9.88 -10.95 28.66
N ASP A 14 8.66 -10.42 28.72
CA ASP A 14 8.24 -9.25 27.93
C ASP A 14 9.07 -8.00 28.31
N VAL A 15 9.33 -7.75 29.61
CA VAL A 15 10.23 -6.66 30.06
C VAL A 15 11.65 -6.84 29.54
N ALA A 16 12.21 -8.05 29.66
CA ALA A 16 13.54 -8.33 29.14
C ALA A 16 13.61 -8.15 27.62
N THR A 17 12.52 -8.45 26.90
CA THR A 17 12.42 -8.27 25.45
C THR A 17 12.46 -6.80 25.07
N VAL A 18 11.77 -5.93 25.80
CA VAL A 18 11.82 -4.47 25.57
C VAL A 18 13.27 -3.97 25.69
N VAL A 19 13.97 -4.31 26.79
CA VAL A 19 15.37 -3.89 26.98
C VAL A 19 16.29 -4.43 25.88
N ALA A 20 16.03 -5.64 25.38
CA ALA A 20 16.87 -6.25 24.35
C ALA A 20 16.62 -5.70 22.94
N ARG A 21 15.42 -5.17 22.66
CA ARG A 21 15.01 -4.80 21.30
C ARG A 21 14.82 -3.31 21.07
N ASP A 22 14.61 -2.51 22.11
CA ASP A 22 14.49 -1.05 22.02
C ASP A 22 15.82 -0.39 22.45
N PRO A 23 16.62 0.16 21.51
CA PRO A 23 17.89 0.81 21.82
C PRO A 23 17.75 2.04 22.72
N SER A 24 16.55 2.62 22.84
CA SER A 24 16.29 3.79 23.67
C SER A 24 16.11 3.46 25.16
N ILE A 25 15.87 2.19 25.49
CA ILE A 25 15.61 1.72 26.85
C ILE A 25 16.87 1.06 27.43
N ARG A 26 17.37 1.59 28.53
CA ARG A 26 18.67 1.18 29.10
C ARG A 26 18.55 0.27 30.31
N SER A 27 17.35 0.14 30.89
CA SER A 27 17.14 -0.68 32.09
C SER A 27 15.78 -1.35 32.15
N PRO A 28 15.63 -2.47 32.89
CA PRO A 28 14.33 -3.10 33.12
C PRO A 28 13.30 -2.19 33.80
N LEU A 29 13.75 -1.20 34.58
CA LEU A 29 12.86 -0.24 35.23
C LEU A 29 12.30 0.76 34.21
N GLU A 30 13.13 1.25 33.30
CA GLU A 30 12.68 2.09 32.17
C GLU A 30 11.74 1.32 31.24
N ALA A 31 12.00 0.04 31.01
CA ALA A 31 11.13 -0.81 30.20
C ALA A 31 9.69 -0.86 30.72
N LEU A 32 9.45 -0.73 32.03
CA LEU A 32 8.08 -0.68 32.59
C LEU A 32 7.27 0.53 32.09
N CYS A 33 7.93 1.58 31.61
CA CYS A 33 7.30 2.75 31.03
C CYS A 33 6.97 2.58 29.53
N HIS A 34 7.31 1.43 28.93
CA HIS A 34 7.10 1.20 27.50
C HIS A 34 5.59 1.15 27.16
N PRO A 35 5.10 1.93 26.17
CA PRO A 35 3.67 2.20 25.98
C PRO A 35 2.84 0.95 25.65
N ALA A 36 3.43 -0.04 24.98
CA ALA A 36 2.71 -1.25 24.57
C ALA A 36 2.70 -2.39 25.60
N LEU A 37 3.54 -2.34 26.66
CA LEU A 37 3.59 -3.42 27.66
C LEU A 37 2.25 -3.65 28.36
N PRO A 38 1.53 -2.60 28.82
CA PRO A 38 0.21 -2.79 29.43
C PRO A 38 -0.77 -3.49 28.50
N ALA A 39 -0.71 -3.24 27.18
CA ALA A 39 -1.58 -3.89 26.21
C ALA A 39 -1.33 -5.40 26.12
N ILE A 40 -0.06 -5.80 26.06
CA ILE A 40 0.34 -7.21 25.99
C ILE A 40 -0.07 -7.94 27.27
N TRP A 41 0.16 -7.35 28.43
CA TRP A 41 -0.19 -7.96 29.72
C TRP A 41 -1.68 -8.11 29.92
N LEU A 42 -2.45 -7.04 29.64
CA LEU A 42 -3.91 -7.09 29.73
C LEU A 42 -4.48 -8.10 28.72
N HIS A 43 -3.91 -8.20 27.52
CA HIS A 43 -4.27 -9.26 26.56
C HIS A 43 -4.00 -10.66 27.13
N ARG A 44 -2.83 -10.93 27.73
CA ARG A 44 -2.53 -12.26 28.30
C ARG A 44 -3.55 -12.66 29.39
N ILE A 45 -4.02 -11.70 30.18
CA ILE A 45 -5.09 -11.91 31.18
C ILE A 45 -6.44 -12.13 30.48
N ALA A 46 -6.80 -11.28 29.51
CA ALA A 46 -8.05 -11.35 28.77
C ALA A 46 -8.18 -12.68 28.00
N HIS A 47 -7.12 -13.08 27.29
CA HIS A 47 -7.05 -14.33 26.55
C HIS A 47 -7.28 -15.54 27.45
N ARG A 48 -6.70 -15.52 28.65
CA ARG A 48 -6.92 -16.57 29.62
C ARG A 48 -8.39 -16.65 30.06
N LEU A 49 -9.00 -15.52 30.42
CA LEU A 49 -10.40 -15.45 30.80
C LEU A 49 -11.31 -15.92 29.66
N ALA A 50 -11.00 -15.55 28.41
CA ALA A 50 -11.72 -16.01 27.23
C ALA A 50 -11.65 -17.53 27.06
N ARG A 51 -10.46 -18.13 27.27
CA ARG A 51 -10.28 -19.59 27.25
C ARG A 51 -11.00 -20.34 28.37
N GLN A 52 -11.38 -19.64 29.44
CA GLN A 52 -12.21 -20.19 30.53
C GLN A 52 -13.72 -20.05 30.25
N GLY A 53 -14.10 -19.53 29.08
CA GLY A 53 -15.50 -19.40 28.66
C GLY A 53 -16.16 -18.08 29.03
N HIS A 54 -15.45 -17.15 29.68
CA HIS A 54 -15.98 -15.80 29.93
C HIS A 54 -16.10 -15.03 28.61
N ARG A 55 -17.28 -14.46 28.32
CA ARG A 55 -17.53 -13.75 27.06
C ARG A 55 -17.34 -12.24 27.16
N ILE A 56 -17.86 -11.62 28.22
CA ILE A 56 -17.91 -10.15 28.36
C ILE A 56 -16.62 -9.61 28.98
N GLY A 57 -16.18 -10.19 30.10
CA GLY A 57 -15.01 -9.74 30.86
C GLY A 57 -13.73 -9.57 30.01
N PRO A 58 -13.36 -10.54 29.17
CA PRO A 58 -12.20 -10.40 28.28
C PRO A 58 -12.31 -9.22 27.32
N ARG A 59 -13.50 -8.99 26.75
CA ARG A 59 -13.72 -7.90 25.79
C ARG A 59 -13.63 -6.54 26.45
N LEU A 60 -14.16 -6.40 27.67
CA LEU A 60 -14.00 -5.18 28.46
C LEU A 60 -12.52 -4.91 28.76
N LEU A 61 -11.76 -5.94 29.13
CA LEU A 61 -10.34 -5.80 29.43
C LEU A 61 -9.53 -5.38 28.19
N SER A 62 -9.81 -5.96 27.01
CA SER A 62 -9.23 -5.51 25.74
C SER A 62 -9.58 -4.06 25.39
N ASN A 63 -10.81 -3.62 25.66
CA ASN A 63 -11.21 -2.23 25.43
C ASN A 63 -10.49 -1.26 26.39
N VAL A 64 -10.32 -1.63 27.65
CA VAL A 64 -9.53 -0.85 28.61
C VAL A 64 -8.09 -0.75 28.13
N ALA A 65 -7.48 -1.86 27.71
CA ALA A 65 -6.13 -1.85 27.13
C ALA A 65 -6.03 -0.90 25.92
N LYS A 66 -7.00 -0.96 25.00
CA LYS A 66 -7.09 -0.08 23.84
C LYS A 66 -7.17 1.39 24.22
N ILE A 67 -8.01 1.75 25.20
CA ILE A 67 -8.16 3.15 25.64
C ILE A 67 -6.85 3.67 26.25
N LEU A 68 -6.15 2.84 27.04
CA LEU A 68 -4.93 3.25 27.74
C LEU A 68 -3.70 3.34 26.83
N THR A 69 -3.64 2.52 25.77
CA THR A 69 -2.40 2.32 24.99
C THR A 69 -2.53 2.61 23.49
N GLY A 70 -3.76 2.71 22.97
CA GLY A 70 -4.01 2.77 21.54
C GLY A 70 -3.77 1.46 20.78
N VAL A 71 -3.46 0.36 21.48
CA VAL A 71 -3.27 -0.99 20.92
C VAL A 71 -4.55 -1.80 21.09
N GLU A 72 -5.12 -2.29 20.00
CA GLU A 72 -6.30 -3.17 20.02
C GLU A 72 -5.88 -4.63 19.79
N ILE A 73 -6.03 -5.47 20.82
CA ILE A 73 -5.80 -6.91 20.73
C ILE A 73 -7.07 -7.65 21.14
N HIS A 74 -7.65 -8.42 20.22
CA HIS A 74 -8.81 -9.23 20.54
C HIS A 74 -8.45 -10.33 21.56
N PRO A 75 -9.30 -10.63 22.57
CA PRO A 75 -9.00 -11.69 23.55
C PRO A 75 -8.82 -13.07 22.93
N GLY A 76 -9.43 -13.32 21.78
CA GLY A 76 -9.31 -14.59 21.05
C GLY A 76 -7.93 -14.82 20.40
N ALA A 77 -7.17 -13.75 20.13
CA ALA A 77 -5.89 -13.84 19.44
C ALA A 77 -4.91 -14.69 20.25
N ARG A 78 -4.09 -15.48 19.57
CA ARG A 78 -3.07 -16.33 20.19
C ARG A 78 -1.71 -15.70 19.96
N ILE A 79 -1.03 -15.32 21.04
CA ILE A 79 0.27 -14.64 20.99
C ILE A 79 1.32 -15.46 21.74
N GLY A 80 2.44 -15.69 21.09
CA GLY A 80 3.61 -16.38 21.63
C GLY A 80 4.37 -15.60 22.70
N ARG A 81 5.62 -16.01 22.89
CA ARG A 81 6.60 -15.48 23.85
C ARG A 81 7.45 -14.40 23.20
N ARG A 82 8.00 -13.50 24.02
CA ARG A 82 8.90 -12.42 23.56
C ARG A 82 8.28 -11.59 22.42
N PHE A 83 6.97 -11.39 22.50
CA PHE A 83 6.22 -10.57 21.57
C PHE A 83 6.48 -9.11 21.88
N PHE A 84 6.92 -8.35 20.89
CA PHE A 84 7.31 -6.97 21.05
C PHE A 84 6.45 -6.10 20.13
N ILE A 85 5.90 -5.01 20.68
CA ILE A 85 5.23 -3.98 19.89
C ILE A 85 5.96 -2.69 20.20
N ASP A 86 6.60 -2.09 19.20
CA ASP A 86 7.28 -0.79 19.34
C ASP A 86 6.30 0.36 19.07
N HIS A 87 6.33 1.38 19.92
CA HIS A 87 5.41 2.53 20.02
C HIS A 87 3.92 2.18 20.24
N GLY A 88 3.37 1.20 19.52
CA GLY A 88 2.07 0.56 19.73
C GLY A 88 0.84 1.29 19.19
N GLN A 89 0.88 2.61 19.02
CA GLN A 89 -0.31 3.38 18.64
C GLN A 89 -0.92 2.88 17.32
N GLY A 90 -2.21 2.54 17.35
CA GLY A 90 -2.98 2.13 16.18
C GLY A 90 -2.77 0.68 15.73
N VAL A 91 -2.06 -0.15 16.50
CA VAL A 91 -1.95 -1.59 16.22
C VAL A 91 -3.30 -2.28 16.42
N VAL A 92 -3.71 -3.11 15.46
CA VAL A 92 -4.98 -3.87 15.51
C VAL A 92 -4.72 -5.35 15.24
N ILE A 93 -5.07 -6.21 16.19
CA ILE A 93 -4.90 -7.68 16.10
C ILE A 93 -6.25 -8.36 16.29
N GLY A 94 -6.71 -9.03 15.24
CA GLY A 94 -8.04 -9.63 15.22
C GLY A 94 -8.17 -10.98 15.93
N GLU A 95 -9.43 -11.42 16.08
CA GLU A 95 -9.83 -12.53 16.95
C GLU A 95 -9.14 -13.87 16.70
N THR A 96 -8.95 -14.24 15.44
CA THR A 96 -8.40 -15.55 15.07
C THR A 96 -6.95 -15.47 14.64
N ALA A 97 -6.28 -14.33 14.89
CA ALA A 97 -4.87 -14.17 14.60
C ALA A 97 -4.05 -15.11 15.47
N VAL A 98 -3.03 -15.70 14.87
CA VAL A 98 -2.03 -16.52 15.57
C VAL A 98 -0.68 -15.87 15.33
N ILE A 99 0.06 -15.58 16.38
CA ILE A 99 1.37 -14.95 16.34
C ILE A 99 2.36 -15.85 17.07
N GLY A 100 3.45 -16.20 16.39
CA GLY A 100 4.54 -17.01 16.91
C GLY A 100 5.37 -16.32 18.00
N ASP A 101 6.48 -16.94 18.34
CA ASP A 101 7.46 -16.43 19.30
C ASP A 101 8.37 -15.38 18.63
N ASP A 102 8.91 -14.46 19.42
CA ASP A 102 9.90 -13.47 18.99
C ASP A 102 9.44 -12.49 17.90
N VAL A 103 8.13 -12.31 17.71
CA VAL A 103 7.58 -11.37 16.71
C VAL A 103 7.68 -9.91 17.18
N THR A 104 8.08 -9.01 16.28
CA THR A 104 8.06 -7.55 16.47
C THR A 104 7.01 -6.90 15.56
N LEU A 105 6.11 -6.09 16.12
CA LEU A 105 5.23 -5.20 15.36
C LEU A 105 5.60 -3.73 15.64
N TYR A 106 5.49 -2.88 14.63
CA TYR A 106 5.57 -1.42 14.80
C TYR A 106 4.18 -0.77 14.87
N GLN A 107 4.13 0.54 15.09
CA GLN A 107 2.90 1.32 15.14
C GLN A 107 2.02 1.11 13.89
N GLN A 108 0.70 1.18 14.10
CA GLN A 108 -0.31 1.13 13.05
C GLN A 108 -0.35 -0.16 12.20
N VAL A 109 0.27 -1.24 12.68
CA VAL A 109 0.16 -2.57 12.04
C VAL A 109 -1.26 -3.14 12.21
N THR A 110 -1.83 -3.67 11.13
CA THR A 110 -3.13 -4.35 11.15
C THR A 110 -3.01 -5.83 10.77
N LEU A 111 -3.40 -6.73 11.68
CA LEU A 111 -3.60 -8.16 11.42
C LEU A 111 -5.11 -8.43 11.35
N GLY A 112 -5.68 -8.15 10.18
CA GLY A 112 -7.12 -8.00 9.95
C GLY A 112 -7.75 -9.14 9.15
N ALA A 113 -9.08 -9.10 9.05
CA ALA A 113 -9.81 -9.99 8.15
C ALA A 113 -9.94 -9.37 6.76
N LEU A 114 -10.00 -10.22 5.72
CA LEU A 114 -10.29 -9.78 4.36
C LEU A 114 -11.79 -9.94 4.07
N GLY A 115 -12.49 -8.85 3.74
CA GLY A 115 -13.92 -8.87 3.37
C GLY A 115 -14.92 -8.86 4.54
N PHE A 116 -16.21 -8.77 4.21
CA PHE A 116 -17.32 -8.76 5.17
C PHE A 116 -17.79 -10.18 5.49
N TRP A 117 -17.20 -10.80 6.51
CA TRP A 117 -17.65 -12.11 6.99
C TRP A 117 -18.95 -11.99 7.78
N ARG A 118 -19.90 -12.91 7.53
CA ARG A 118 -21.03 -13.14 8.45
C ARG A 118 -20.59 -14.16 9.49
N ASP A 119 -20.05 -13.64 10.58
CA ASP A 119 -19.32 -14.35 11.64
C ASP A 119 -20.04 -15.55 12.29
N ASN A 120 -21.36 -15.65 12.17
CA ASN A 120 -22.16 -16.64 12.89
C ASN A 120 -22.30 -18.01 12.20
N ALA A 121 -21.84 -18.15 10.96
CA ALA A 121 -22.03 -19.36 10.14
C ALA A 121 -20.74 -20.15 9.90
N ARG A 122 -19.67 -19.85 10.64
CA ARG A 122 -18.36 -20.41 10.38
C ARG A 122 -18.22 -21.85 10.89
N PRO A 123 -17.66 -22.79 10.10
CA PRO A 123 -17.21 -24.07 10.62
C PRO A 123 -16.26 -23.88 11.80
N PRO A 124 -16.43 -24.63 12.90
CA PRO A 124 -15.52 -24.57 14.03
C PRO A 124 -14.07 -24.82 13.59
N GLY A 125 -13.15 -23.91 13.93
CA GLY A 125 -11.71 -24.13 13.79
C GLY A 125 -11.04 -23.41 12.61
N GLU A 126 -11.78 -22.86 11.66
CA GLU A 126 -11.15 -22.06 10.62
C GLU A 126 -10.83 -20.62 11.12
N GLY A 127 -9.76 -19.97 10.60
CA GLY A 127 -9.33 -18.60 10.94
C GLY A 127 -9.62 -17.56 9.84
N ARG A 128 -9.86 -16.29 10.16
CA ARG A 128 -10.09 -15.20 9.18
C ARG A 128 -9.01 -14.12 9.22
N HIS A 129 -8.12 -14.24 10.19
CA HIS A 129 -6.99 -13.35 10.40
C HIS A 129 -5.69 -14.14 10.17
N PRO A 130 -4.56 -13.44 10.05
CA PRO A 130 -3.30 -14.06 9.66
C PRO A 130 -2.72 -15.02 10.70
N VAL A 131 -1.88 -15.93 10.22
CA VAL A 131 -0.97 -16.74 11.03
C VAL A 131 0.45 -16.25 10.79
N ILE A 132 1.08 -15.68 11.81
CA ILE A 132 2.43 -15.14 11.77
C ILE A 132 3.38 -16.14 12.44
N GLY A 133 4.43 -16.55 11.73
CA GLY A 133 5.50 -17.43 12.21
C GLY A 133 6.39 -16.77 13.27
N ASP A 134 7.47 -17.46 13.61
CA ASP A 134 8.43 -17.03 14.62
C ASP A 134 9.44 -16.02 14.07
N ARG A 135 9.95 -15.12 14.93
CA ARG A 135 10.99 -14.12 14.60
C ARG A 135 10.62 -13.19 13.43
N VAL A 136 9.32 -13.01 13.19
CA VAL A 136 8.82 -12.09 12.15
C VAL A 136 8.89 -10.64 12.63
N VAL A 137 9.29 -9.74 11.75
CA VAL A 137 9.23 -8.29 11.97
C VAL A 137 8.21 -7.69 11.01
N ILE A 138 7.23 -6.93 11.51
CA ILE A 138 6.24 -6.25 10.68
C ILE A 138 6.36 -4.74 10.88
N GLY A 139 6.82 -4.07 9.84
CA GLY A 139 7.10 -2.64 9.81
C GLY A 139 5.87 -1.75 9.99
N ALA A 140 6.11 -0.48 10.30
CA ALA A 140 5.05 0.48 10.63
C ALA A 140 3.99 0.57 9.52
N LYS A 141 2.71 0.70 9.90
CA LYS A 141 1.56 0.82 8.98
C LYS A 141 1.34 -0.36 8.02
N ALA A 142 2.05 -1.48 8.17
CA ALA A 142 1.80 -2.65 7.34
C ALA A 142 0.46 -3.32 7.71
N THR A 143 -0.22 -3.85 6.70
CA THR A 143 -1.56 -4.44 6.81
C THR A 143 -1.53 -5.85 6.22
N VAL A 144 -1.81 -6.85 7.04
CA VAL A 144 -1.88 -8.27 6.65
C VAL A 144 -3.33 -8.73 6.83
N LEU A 145 -3.98 -9.11 5.73
CA LEU A 145 -5.43 -9.37 5.73
C LEU A 145 -5.77 -10.80 5.32
N GLY A 146 -6.73 -11.38 6.02
CA GLY A 146 -7.26 -12.70 5.72
C GLY A 146 -6.50 -13.83 6.40
N PRO A 147 -6.90 -15.09 6.14
CA PRO A 147 -6.26 -16.28 6.70
C PRO A 147 -4.93 -16.63 6.00
N VAL A 148 -4.07 -15.63 5.84
CA VAL A 148 -2.76 -15.78 5.19
C VAL A 148 -1.72 -16.23 6.20
N ARG A 149 -0.72 -16.99 5.74
CA ARG A 149 0.39 -17.45 6.57
C ARG A 149 1.67 -16.71 6.21
N ILE A 150 2.31 -16.12 7.21
CA ILE A 150 3.66 -15.58 7.12
C ILE A 150 4.59 -16.58 7.81
N GLY A 151 5.61 -17.05 7.09
CA GLY A 151 6.61 -17.98 7.60
C GLY A 151 7.55 -17.33 8.61
N ASP A 152 8.45 -18.14 9.15
CA ASP A 152 9.41 -17.69 10.16
C ASP A 152 10.50 -16.81 9.54
N ASP A 153 11.16 -15.99 10.34
CA ASP A 153 12.29 -15.14 9.93
C ASP A 153 11.98 -14.15 8.79
N VAL A 154 10.70 -13.80 8.63
CA VAL A 154 10.23 -12.86 7.61
C VAL A 154 10.28 -11.42 8.13
N VAL A 155 10.64 -10.48 7.26
CA VAL A 155 10.54 -9.03 7.53
C VAL A 155 9.53 -8.40 6.57
N VAL A 156 8.33 -8.06 7.04
CA VAL A 156 7.33 -7.33 6.26
C VAL A 156 7.67 -5.83 6.31
N PRO A 157 7.96 -5.17 5.17
CA PRO A 157 8.29 -3.75 5.14
C PRO A 157 7.15 -2.85 5.63
N ALA A 158 7.48 -1.64 6.08
CA ALA A 158 6.50 -0.62 6.42
C ALA A 158 5.56 -0.34 5.23
N HIS A 159 4.31 0.05 5.51
CA HIS A 159 3.27 0.35 4.50
C HIS A 159 2.89 -0.80 3.55
N SER A 160 3.34 -2.03 3.78
CA SER A 160 3.00 -3.18 2.94
C SER A 160 1.53 -3.60 3.11
N LEU A 161 0.91 -4.06 2.02
CA LEU A 161 -0.37 -4.78 2.05
C LEU A 161 -0.14 -6.25 1.66
N VAL A 162 -0.30 -7.15 2.63
CA VAL A 162 -0.07 -8.58 2.43
C VAL A 162 -1.40 -9.31 2.35
N LEU A 163 -1.68 -9.85 1.17
CA LEU A 163 -2.90 -10.63 0.86
C LEU A 163 -2.61 -12.10 0.54
N ASP A 164 -1.33 -12.43 0.34
CA ASP A 164 -0.86 -13.76 -0.02
C ASP A 164 0.11 -14.32 1.05
N PRO A 165 0.24 -15.65 1.17
CA PRO A 165 1.22 -16.26 2.07
C PRO A 165 2.67 -15.89 1.71
N ILE A 166 3.54 -15.78 2.72
CA ILE A 166 4.99 -15.57 2.56
C ILE A 166 5.72 -16.76 3.18
N PRO A 167 6.61 -17.48 2.46
CA PRO A 167 7.34 -18.61 3.01
C PRO A 167 8.48 -18.20 3.98
N THR A 168 8.91 -19.14 4.82
CA THR A 168 9.99 -18.95 5.82
C THR A 168 11.32 -18.54 5.20
N GLY A 169 12.08 -17.68 5.89
CA GLY A 169 13.46 -17.32 5.56
C GLY A 169 13.60 -16.37 4.37
N GLN A 170 12.49 -15.99 3.72
CA GLN A 170 12.50 -14.90 2.77
C GLN A 170 12.42 -13.57 3.51
N ARG A 171 13.31 -12.64 3.18
CA ARG A 171 13.07 -11.23 3.38
C ARG A 171 12.30 -10.76 2.16
N PRO A 172 11.01 -10.41 2.27
CA PRO A 172 10.35 -9.71 1.20
C PRO A 172 11.20 -8.51 0.80
N HIS A 173 11.67 -8.49 -0.45
CA HIS A 173 12.07 -7.21 -1.04
C HIS A 173 10.82 -6.32 -1.02
N ALA A 174 10.96 -5.00 -0.91
CA ALA A 174 9.81 -4.09 -0.94
C ALA A 174 8.84 -4.37 -2.11
N ASN A 175 9.36 -4.99 -3.19
CA ASN A 175 8.62 -5.46 -4.36
C ASN A 175 8.04 -6.88 -4.34
N SER A 176 8.35 -7.76 -3.38
CA SER A 176 7.80 -9.13 -3.36
C SER A 176 6.48 -9.25 -2.58
N THR A 177 5.96 -8.14 -2.05
CA THR A 177 4.70 -8.07 -1.30
C THR A 177 3.57 -7.38 -2.05
N ARG A 178 3.51 -7.47 -3.38
CA ARG A 178 2.28 -7.21 -4.14
C ARG A 178 2.01 -8.24 -5.25
N SER A 179 0.84 -8.88 -5.11
CA SER A 179 0.03 -9.54 -6.14
C SER A 179 0.51 -10.89 -6.67
N THR A 180 0.18 -11.99 -5.97
CA THR A 180 -0.07 -13.24 -6.69
C THR A 180 -1.53 -13.27 -7.11
N PHE A 181 -1.74 -13.43 -8.41
CA PHE A 181 -3.02 -13.36 -9.08
C PHE A 181 -4.05 -14.38 -8.56
N MET A 182 -5.30 -13.93 -8.48
CA MET A 182 -6.48 -14.77 -8.64
C MET A 182 -6.48 -15.32 -10.08
N GLY A 183 -5.81 -16.44 -10.28
CA GLY A 183 -5.71 -17.10 -11.59
C GLY A 183 -4.65 -18.17 -11.56
N ASP A 184 -5.02 -19.36 -11.06
CA ASP A 184 -4.47 -20.68 -11.39
C ASP A 184 -4.62 -21.68 -10.23
N VAL A 185 -5.87 -21.98 -9.84
CA VAL A 185 -6.20 -23.25 -9.19
C VAL A 185 -7.60 -23.67 -9.66
N MET A 186 -7.82 -23.83 -10.98
CA MET A 186 -9.01 -24.51 -11.51
C MET A 186 -8.66 -25.15 -12.87
N SER A 187 -7.64 -26.00 -12.89
CA SER A 187 -7.28 -26.77 -14.08
C SER A 187 -6.47 -28.02 -13.73
N SER A 188 -6.93 -28.85 -12.80
CA SER A 188 -6.37 -30.20 -12.67
C SER A 188 -7.25 -31.30 -12.07
N GLU A 189 -8.55 -31.08 -11.79
CA GLU A 189 -9.43 -32.16 -11.28
C GLU A 189 -10.73 -32.31 -12.09
N LEU A 190 -10.61 -32.32 -13.41
CA LEU A 190 -11.66 -32.82 -14.30
C LEU A 190 -11.09 -33.95 -15.14
N THR A 191 -10.86 -35.10 -14.50
CA THR A 191 -10.77 -36.37 -15.21
C THR A 191 -11.38 -37.45 -14.33
N GLU A 192 -12.49 -38.01 -14.83
CA GLU A 192 -13.10 -39.29 -14.45
C GLU A 192 -13.64 -39.46 -13.01
N HIS A 193 -14.97 -39.27 -12.84
CA HIS A 193 -15.86 -40.41 -12.52
C HIS A 193 -17.35 -40.00 -12.41
N ASN A 194 -18.19 -40.88 -12.97
CA ASN A 194 -19.59 -41.16 -12.67
C ASN A 194 -20.72 -40.29 -13.25
N ALA A 195 -21.23 -40.82 -14.37
CA ALA A 195 -22.65 -40.88 -14.69
C ALA A 195 -23.50 -41.42 -13.53
N GLY A 196 -24.73 -40.91 -13.37
CA GLY A 196 -25.75 -41.56 -12.53
C GLY A 196 -26.76 -40.63 -11.86
N ALA A 197 -27.82 -40.28 -12.59
CA ALA A 197 -29.22 -40.08 -12.17
C ALA A 197 -29.56 -39.75 -10.69
N ARG A 198 -30.31 -38.65 -10.46
CA ARG A 198 -31.76 -38.64 -10.10
C ARG A 198 -32.21 -37.35 -9.37
N ASN A 199 -33.36 -36.87 -9.84
CA ASN A 199 -34.36 -35.97 -9.23
C ASN A 199 -34.26 -35.66 -7.72
N GLY A 200 -34.32 -34.36 -7.42
CA GLY A 200 -34.75 -33.83 -6.13
C GLY A 200 -35.09 -32.34 -6.25
N LYS A 201 -36.36 -32.03 -6.54
CA LYS A 201 -36.91 -30.67 -6.48
C LYS A 201 -36.87 -30.19 -5.02
N ALA A 202 -35.91 -29.33 -4.67
CA ALA A 202 -36.01 -28.44 -3.51
C ALA A 202 -36.33 -27.04 -4.01
N ARG A 203 -37.56 -26.62 -3.73
CA ARG A 203 -38.14 -25.31 -4.02
C ARG A 203 -37.33 -24.26 -3.23
N LEU A 204 -36.47 -23.50 -3.90
CA LEU A 204 -35.77 -22.37 -3.30
C LEU A 204 -36.80 -21.32 -2.91
N SER A 205 -36.95 -21.11 -1.60
CA SER A 205 -37.72 -20.01 -1.04
C SER A 205 -37.13 -18.67 -1.48
N ALA A 206 -38.02 -17.70 -1.71
CA ALA A 206 -37.78 -16.37 -2.26
C ALA A 206 -36.98 -15.44 -1.31
N THR A 207 -35.79 -15.86 -0.90
CA THR A 207 -34.82 -15.04 -0.17
C THR A 207 -33.39 -15.42 -0.55
N SER A 208 -33.22 -15.90 -1.80
CA SER A 208 -31.94 -16.32 -2.36
C SER A 208 -31.35 -15.19 -3.20
N ARG A 209 -30.14 -14.77 -2.80
CA ARG A 209 -29.09 -14.15 -3.63
C ARG A 209 -29.36 -12.72 -4.11
N GLN A 210 -28.77 -11.77 -3.39
CA GLN A 210 -28.01 -10.73 -4.08
C GLN A 210 -26.55 -11.19 -4.08
N LEU A 211 -26.26 -12.24 -4.87
CA LEU A 211 -24.89 -12.46 -5.32
C LEU A 211 -24.50 -11.18 -6.09
N MET A 212 -23.28 -10.66 -5.87
CA MET A 212 -22.76 -9.64 -6.78
C MET A 212 -22.93 -10.18 -8.20
N GLU A 213 -23.46 -9.34 -9.07
CA GLU A 213 -23.62 -9.69 -10.48
C GLU A 213 -22.26 -10.11 -11.02
N SER A 214 -22.15 -11.36 -11.47
CA SER A 214 -20.93 -11.83 -12.10
C SER A 214 -20.82 -11.15 -13.46
N ILE A 215 -19.89 -10.22 -13.60
CA ILE A 215 -19.56 -9.61 -14.88
C ILE A 215 -18.73 -10.62 -15.66
N ARG A 216 -19.07 -10.83 -16.93
CA ARG A 216 -18.25 -11.60 -17.88
C ARG A 216 -17.74 -10.62 -18.92
N LEU A 217 -16.43 -10.59 -19.11
CA LEU A 217 -15.80 -9.85 -20.20
C LEU A 217 -15.62 -10.81 -21.38
N SER A 218 -15.85 -10.30 -22.58
CA SER A 218 -15.38 -10.89 -23.82
C SER A 218 -13.84 -10.86 -23.88
N GLN A 219 -13.27 -11.66 -24.77
CA GLN A 219 -11.82 -11.63 -25.03
C GLN A 219 -11.37 -10.24 -25.52
N GLU A 220 -12.20 -9.54 -26.29
CA GLU A 220 -11.92 -8.18 -26.75
C GLU A 220 -11.89 -7.18 -25.58
N GLU A 221 -12.89 -7.21 -24.69
CA GLU A 221 -12.91 -6.37 -23.48
C GLU A 221 -11.75 -6.69 -22.51
N LEU A 222 -11.31 -7.94 -22.46
CA LEU A 222 -10.13 -8.33 -21.70
C LEU A 222 -8.84 -7.79 -22.32
N LEU A 223 -8.69 -7.91 -23.65
CA LEU A 223 -7.53 -7.40 -24.37
C LEU A 223 -7.46 -5.86 -24.37
N ALA A 224 -8.60 -5.17 -24.39
CA ALA A 224 -8.68 -3.72 -24.22
C ALA A 224 -8.17 -3.24 -22.84
N ARG A 225 -8.00 -4.16 -21.88
CA ARG A 225 -7.41 -3.88 -20.55
C ARG A 225 -5.93 -4.25 -20.47
N VAL A 226 -5.30 -4.60 -21.59
CA VAL A 226 -3.87 -4.92 -21.66
C VAL A 226 -3.16 -3.82 -22.44
N ALA A 227 -2.22 -3.16 -21.78
CA ALA A 227 -1.28 -2.26 -22.42
C ALA A 227 0.06 -2.97 -22.56
N ARG A 228 0.51 -3.20 -23.79
CA ARG A 228 1.83 -3.77 -24.07
C ARG A 228 2.86 -2.65 -24.09
N PHE A 229 3.93 -2.78 -23.32
CA PHE A 229 4.89 -1.70 -23.12
C PHE A 229 5.62 -1.29 -24.40
N ASP A 230 5.96 -2.25 -25.26
CA ASP A 230 6.58 -2.06 -26.57
C ASP A 230 5.64 -1.45 -27.62
N GLU A 231 4.33 -1.46 -27.37
CA GLU A 231 3.31 -0.83 -28.22
C GLU A 231 2.89 0.56 -27.71
N LEU A 232 3.37 0.98 -26.53
CA LEU A 232 3.00 2.29 -25.96
C LEU A 232 3.53 3.43 -26.82
N VAL A 233 2.62 4.33 -27.20
CA VAL A 233 2.96 5.55 -27.92
C VAL A 233 3.42 6.61 -26.92
N GLY A 234 4.74 6.83 -26.88
CA GLY A 234 5.33 7.90 -26.11
C GLY A 234 4.97 9.26 -26.69
N THR A 235 4.63 10.21 -25.83
CA THR A 235 4.42 11.61 -26.22
C THR A 235 5.61 12.42 -25.78
N ASP A 236 6.39 12.90 -26.74
CA ASP A 236 7.38 13.96 -26.54
C ASP A 236 6.64 15.30 -26.71
N GLY A 237 6.38 15.98 -25.59
CA GLY A 237 5.56 17.19 -25.60
C GLY A 237 4.07 16.96 -25.32
N GLY A 238 3.59 17.63 -24.28
CA GLY A 238 2.18 17.61 -23.86
C GLY A 238 1.90 18.49 -22.65
N ALA A 239 2.91 18.73 -21.81
CA ALA A 239 2.87 19.72 -20.75
C ALA A 239 3.52 21.05 -21.21
N PRO A 240 3.03 22.22 -20.78
CA PRO A 240 3.57 23.55 -21.08
C PRO A 240 5.06 23.72 -20.86
N ASP A 241 5.60 23.06 -19.83
CA ASP A 241 7.00 23.17 -19.46
C ASP A 241 7.93 22.40 -20.40
N THR A 242 7.39 21.49 -21.23
CA THR A 242 8.20 20.64 -22.13
C THR A 242 9.04 21.45 -23.13
N ALA A 243 8.62 22.66 -23.44
CA ALA A 243 9.37 23.50 -24.36
C ALA A 243 10.69 24.04 -23.78
N LEU A 244 10.85 24.02 -22.45
CA LEU A 244 12.11 24.31 -21.81
C LEU A 244 13.06 23.12 -21.98
N ALA A 245 14.31 23.36 -22.39
CA ALA A 245 15.27 22.30 -22.70
C ALA A 245 15.50 21.34 -21.51
N GLN A 246 15.54 21.88 -20.29
CA GLN A 246 15.66 21.14 -19.03
C GLN A 246 14.41 20.33 -18.65
N CYS A 247 13.35 20.39 -19.44
CA CYS A 247 12.09 19.69 -19.18
C CYS A 247 11.75 18.65 -20.25
N ALA A 248 12.68 18.39 -21.19
CA ALA A 248 12.49 17.39 -22.23
C ALA A 248 12.31 15.98 -21.63
N ARG A 249 11.21 15.31 -21.96
CA ARG A 249 10.82 14.01 -21.43
C ARG A 249 9.79 13.34 -22.32
N VAL A 250 9.82 12.00 -22.34
CA VAL A 250 8.80 11.18 -23.01
C VAL A 250 7.88 10.58 -21.98
N MET A 251 6.56 10.80 -22.14
CA MET A 251 5.54 10.18 -21.30
C MET A 251 4.82 9.05 -22.04
N TYR A 252 4.75 7.88 -21.41
CA TYR A 252 4.00 6.72 -21.88
C TYR A 252 2.82 6.49 -20.96
N ASN A 253 1.65 6.96 -21.35
CA ASN A 253 0.43 6.78 -20.59
C ASN A 253 -0.13 5.37 -20.77
N VAL A 254 -0.53 4.71 -19.69
CA VAL A 254 -0.91 3.28 -19.68
C VAL A 254 -2.38 3.12 -19.34
N ILE A 255 -2.80 3.76 -18.24
CA ILE A 255 -4.18 3.73 -17.74
C ILE A 255 -4.61 5.18 -17.55
N GLY A 256 -5.70 5.60 -18.17
CA GLY A 256 -6.04 7.00 -18.29
C GLY A 256 -7.46 7.39 -17.94
N PHE A 257 -7.61 8.69 -17.71
CA PHE A 257 -8.86 9.38 -17.44
C PHE A 257 -9.09 10.47 -18.50
N ARG A 258 -10.26 11.12 -18.48
CA ARG A 258 -10.57 12.21 -19.42
C ARG A 258 -9.81 13.49 -19.08
N PRO A 259 -9.20 14.18 -20.08
CA PRO A 259 -8.57 15.48 -19.86
C PRO A 259 -9.52 16.47 -19.15
N PRO A 260 -8.99 17.42 -18.35
CA PRO A 260 -9.81 18.42 -17.70
C PRO A 260 -10.58 19.28 -18.72
N GLU A 261 -11.82 19.66 -18.39
CA GLU A 261 -12.60 20.60 -19.21
C GLU A 261 -11.98 22.00 -19.09
N ARG A 262 -11.46 22.55 -20.20
CA ARG A 262 -11.02 23.95 -20.27
C ARG A 262 -12.22 24.85 -20.56
N ARG A 263 -12.43 25.91 -19.76
CA ARG A 263 -13.51 26.89 -20.00
C ARG A 263 -12.94 28.25 -20.39
N GLY A 264 -12.63 28.42 -21.67
CA GLY A 264 -12.28 29.71 -22.28
C GLY A 264 -10.77 29.96 -22.44
N ALA A 265 -10.42 31.08 -23.08
CA ALA A 265 -9.05 31.44 -23.46
C ALA A 265 -8.12 31.78 -22.27
N ASN A 266 -8.65 31.98 -21.07
CA ASN A 266 -7.90 32.40 -19.88
C ASN A 266 -7.41 31.24 -18.99
N ASP A 267 -7.70 29.98 -19.35
CA ASP A 267 -7.38 28.78 -18.56
C ASP A 267 -6.00 28.16 -18.90
N GLU A 268 -5.06 28.94 -19.45
CA GLU A 268 -3.76 28.45 -19.93
C GLU A 268 -2.88 27.81 -18.84
N GLN A 269 -3.14 28.14 -17.57
CA GLN A 269 -2.38 27.64 -16.43
C GLN A 269 -2.91 26.29 -15.91
N ILE A 270 -4.13 25.90 -16.30
CA ILE A 270 -4.79 24.66 -15.86
C ILE A 270 -4.65 23.60 -16.95
N ILE A 271 -3.89 22.56 -16.63
CA ILE A 271 -3.59 21.48 -17.57
C ILE A 271 -3.78 20.11 -16.91
N SER A 272 -3.73 19.05 -17.72
CA SER A 272 -3.59 17.69 -17.20
C SER A 272 -2.18 17.50 -16.59
N PRO A 273 -2.07 16.83 -15.43
CA PRO A 273 -0.81 16.41 -14.79
C PRO A 273 0.23 15.76 -15.72
N ILE A 274 -0.26 15.03 -16.73
CA ILE A 274 0.57 14.31 -17.70
C ILE A 274 0.51 14.96 -19.10
N GLY A 275 -0.10 16.15 -19.21
CA GLY A 275 -0.35 16.83 -20.48
C GLY A 275 -1.58 16.30 -21.23
N SER A 276 -2.31 17.19 -21.90
CA SER A 276 -3.59 16.86 -22.55
C SER A 276 -3.43 15.79 -23.64
N LYS A 277 -2.36 15.89 -24.43
CA LYS A 277 -2.05 14.95 -25.52
C LYS A 277 -1.74 13.54 -25.01
N SER A 278 -0.89 13.43 -23.98
CA SER A 278 -0.56 12.15 -23.35
C SER A 278 -1.78 11.54 -22.64
N SER A 279 -2.59 12.37 -21.98
CA SER A 279 -3.85 11.94 -21.36
C SER A 279 -4.80 11.26 -22.35
N GLY A 280 -4.86 11.74 -23.59
CA GLY A 280 -5.67 11.14 -24.65
C GLY A 280 -5.08 9.87 -25.29
N ASN A 281 -3.81 9.56 -25.05
CA ASN A 281 -3.11 8.42 -25.62
C ASN A 281 -3.14 7.16 -24.74
N ALA A 282 -3.90 7.16 -23.63
CA ALA A 282 -4.00 5.98 -22.77
C ALA A 282 -4.63 4.81 -23.54
N PRO A 283 -3.96 3.66 -23.67
CA PRO A 283 -4.53 2.48 -24.32
C PRO A 283 -5.66 1.86 -23.49
N ILE A 284 -5.64 2.03 -22.16
CA ILE A 284 -6.69 1.56 -21.24
C ILE A 284 -7.44 2.78 -20.69
N ASP A 285 -8.64 3.01 -21.20
CA ASP A 285 -9.57 4.01 -20.67
C ASP A 285 -10.35 3.41 -19.48
N ILE A 286 -10.30 4.09 -18.33
CA ILE A 286 -10.94 3.65 -17.10
C ILE A 286 -11.90 4.71 -16.55
N ALA A 287 -12.96 4.25 -15.87
CA ALA A 287 -13.92 5.14 -15.22
C ALA A 287 -13.52 5.47 -13.77
N GLU A 288 -12.50 4.78 -13.27
CA GLU A 288 -11.99 4.88 -11.90
C GLU A 288 -10.95 6.00 -11.77
N GLY A 289 -10.97 6.70 -10.63
CA GLY A 289 -10.25 7.95 -10.45
C GLY A 289 -8.75 7.82 -10.19
N PHE A 290 -8.00 7.39 -11.20
CA PHE A 290 -6.54 7.58 -11.26
C PHE A 290 -5.98 7.40 -12.69
N ASN A 291 -4.72 7.76 -12.87
CA ASN A 291 -3.91 7.55 -14.06
C ASN A 291 -2.60 6.85 -13.70
N LEU A 292 -2.07 6.07 -14.64
CA LEU A 292 -0.77 5.42 -14.56
C LEU A 292 0.04 5.72 -15.83
N ALA A 293 1.24 6.26 -15.66
CA ALA A 293 2.13 6.61 -16.76
C ALA A 293 3.60 6.31 -16.44
N PHE A 294 4.42 6.11 -17.48
CA PHE A 294 5.88 6.10 -17.36
C PHE A 294 6.47 7.40 -17.90
N ILE A 295 7.52 7.91 -17.25
CA ILE A 295 8.29 9.07 -17.67
C ILE A 295 9.73 8.63 -17.94
N LYS A 296 10.24 8.99 -19.12
CA LYS A 296 11.63 8.74 -19.53
C LYS A 296 12.34 10.06 -19.82
N THR A 297 13.50 10.31 -19.24
CA THR A 297 14.26 11.56 -19.46
C THR A 297 15.76 11.43 -19.18
N ARG A 298 16.58 12.31 -19.75
CA ARG A 298 18.03 12.39 -19.51
C ARG A 298 18.35 13.03 -18.15
N PRO A 299 19.55 12.83 -17.60
CA PRO A 299 20.01 13.54 -16.42
C PRO A 299 19.97 15.07 -16.57
N GLY A 300 19.73 15.77 -15.47
CA GLY A 300 19.52 17.21 -15.44
C GLY A 300 18.10 17.64 -15.80
N ASN A 301 17.32 16.77 -16.46
CA ASN A 301 15.96 17.10 -16.88
C ASN A 301 14.90 16.71 -15.84
N GLY A 302 13.74 17.37 -15.90
CA GLY A 302 12.63 17.07 -15.01
C GLY A 302 11.42 17.98 -15.23
N THR A 303 10.75 18.36 -14.15
CA THR A 303 9.66 19.34 -14.19
C THR A 303 10.06 20.63 -13.50
N ILE A 304 9.38 21.70 -13.86
CA ILE A 304 9.40 22.96 -13.10
C ILE A 304 8.56 22.86 -11.80
N LEU A 305 8.54 23.91 -10.99
CA LEU A 305 7.71 23.98 -9.79
C LEU A 305 6.22 24.15 -10.15
N HIS A 306 5.38 23.27 -9.64
CA HIS A 306 3.93 23.25 -9.91
C HIS A 306 3.19 22.51 -8.79
N ASN A 307 1.85 22.52 -8.80
CA ASN A 307 1.03 21.76 -7.85
C ASN A 307 -0.24 21.19 -8.51
N HIS A 308 -0.82 20.17 -7.87
CA HIS A 308 -1.98 19.43 -8.38
C HIS A 308 -3.07 19.36 -7.32
N ASP A 309 -4.32 19.19 -7.75
CA ASP A 309 -5.47 18.99 -6.86
C ASP A 309 -5.62 17.54 -6.36
N THR A 310 -4.68 16.65 -6.71
CA THR A 310 -4.70 15.23 -6.31
C THR A 310 -3.37 14.74 -5.75
N ASN A 311 -3.45 13.60 -5.05
CA ASN A 311 -2.27 12.87 -4.58
C ASN A 311 -1.58 12.18 -5.75
N GLU A 312 -0.25 12.24 -5.77
CA GLU A 312 0.57 11.60 -6.79
C GLU A 312 1.64 10.73 -6.16
N THR A 313 1.87 9.58 -6.77
CA THR A 313 2.90 8.63 -6.34
C THR A 313 3.91 8.44 -7.46
N PHE A 314 5.19 8.52 -7.12
CA PHE A 314 6.30 8.37 -8.05
C PHE A 314 7.21 7.24 -7.59
N ILE A 315 7.64 6.41 -8.55
CA ILE A 315 8.50 5.25 -8.32
C ILE A 315 9.56 5.21 -9.42
N PRO A 316 10.81 5.63 -9.17
CA PRO A 316 11.90 5.43 -10.12
C PRO A 316 12.05 3.95 -10.45
N LEU A 317 12.14 3.62 -11.74
CA LEU A 317 12.45 2.27 -12.19
C LEU A 317 13.94 2.12 -12.53
N SER A 318 14.59 3.23 -12.91
CA SER A 318 16.04 3.34 -13.08
C SER A 318 16.53 4.76 -12.74
N GLY A 319 17.84 4.89 -12.50
CA GLY A 319 18.48 6.16 -12.16
C GLY A 319 18.13 6.69 -10.76
N ARG A 320 18.68 7.88 -10.43
CA ARG A 320 18.34 8.62 -9.21
C ARG A 320 17.56 9.87 -9.53
N TRP A 321 16.62 10.20 -8.68
CA TRP A 321 15.67 11.29 -8.89
C TRP A 321 15.55 12.15 -7.64
N ARG A 322 15.67 13.46 -7.80
CA ARG A 322 15.47 14.43 -6.72
C ARG A 322 14.06 14.98 -6.79
N PHE A 323 13.33 14.92 -5.69
CA PHE A 323 12.07 15.62 -5.50
C PHE A 323 12.33 16.82 -4.58
N ARG A 324 12.01 18.02 -5.05
CA ARG A 324 12.04 19.25 -4.24
C ARG A 324 10.62 19.70 -3.98
N CYS A 325 10.36 20.14 -2.75
CA CYS A 325 9.04 20.62 -2.34
C CYS A 325 9.15 22.05 -1.84
N ASN A 326 8.09 22.84 -2.04
CA ASN A 326 8.04 24.27 -1.74
C ASN A 326 9.03 25.11 -2.59
N ASP A 327 8.89 26.43 -2.49
CA ASP A 327 9.74 27.41 -3.17
C ASP A 327 11.10 27.65 -2.45
N GLU A 328 11.23 27.18 -1.20
CA GLU A 328 12.48 27.30 -0.43
C GLU A 328 13.48 26.20 -0.82
N ASP A 329 14.70 26.59 -1.20
CA ASP A 329 15.69 25.74 -1.88
C ASP A 329 16.23 24.52 -1.10
N ASP A 330 15.83 24.34 0.16
CA ASP A 330 16.43 23.35 1.08
C ASP A 330 15.60 22.09 1.32
N LEU A 331 14.32 22.04 0.95
CA LEU A 331 13.47 20.86 1.19
C LEU A 331 13.47 19.91 -0.02
N TYR A 332 14.29 18.85 0.06
CA TYR A 332 14.36 17.82 -0.98
C TYR A 332 14.57 16.41 -0.46
N VAL A 333 14.28 15.43 -1.30
CA VAL A 333 14.60 14.01 -1.09
C VAL A 333 15.10 13.40 -2.41
N ASP A 334 16.14 12.59 -2.31
CA ASP A 334 16.68 11.82 -3.43
C ASP A 334 16.18 10.38 -3.33
N LEU A 335 15.68 9.87 -4.44
CA LEU A 335 15.11 8.53 -4.58
C LEU A 335 15.96 7.72 -5.57
N GLY A 336 16.31 6.50 -5.18
CA GLY A 336 16.86 5.49 -6.07
C GLY A 336 15.76 4.65 -6.73
N PRO A 337 16.15 3.67 -7.56
CA PRO A 337 15.23 2.72 -8.14
C PRO A 337 14.40 2.02 -7.06
N LEU A 338 13.09 1.93 -7.30
CA LEU A 338 12.06 1.31 -6.46
C LEU A 338 11.73 2.06 -5.16
N ASP A 339 12.45 3.13 -4.83
CA ASP A 339 11.99 4.05 -3.79
C ASP A 339 10.66 4.68 -4.21
N THR A 340 9.80 4.93 -3.25
CA THR A 340 8.45 5.43 -3.52
C THR A 340 8.21 6.70 -2.73
N ILE A 341 7.73 7.73 -3.40
CA ILE A 341 7.26 8.97 -2.77
C ILE A 341 5.80 9.21 -3.14
N SER A 342 4.99 9.60 -2.15
CA SER A 342 3.62 10.05 -2.37
C SER A 342 3.51 11.50 -1.92
N LEU A 343 3.06 12.37 -2.82
CA LEU A 343 3.01 13.81 -2.64
C LEU A 343 1.53 14.25 -2.60
N PRO A 344 1.05 14.79 -1.46
CA PRO A 344 -0.34 15.13 -1.27
C PRO A 344 -0.81 16.26 -2.21
N ALA A 345 -2.13 16.35 -2.38
CA ALA A 345 -2.76 17.44 -3.12
C ALA A 345 -2.37 18.81 -2.54
N GLY A 346 -2.19 19.80 -3.42
CA GLY A 346 -1.83 21.17 -3.08
C GLY A 346 -0.34 21.40 -2.80
N LEU A 347 0.46 20.36 -2.63
CA LEU A 347 1.91 20.49 -2.39
C LEU A 347 2.64 20.98 -3.65
N GLN A 348 3.38 22.06 -3.51
CA GLN A 348 4.30 22.53 -4.55
C GLN A 348 5.48 21.58 -4.69
N ARG A 349 5.78 21.19 -5.92
CA ARG A 349 6.80 20.17 -6.20
C ARG A 349 7.46 20.34 -7.54
N ARG A 350 8.69 19.82 -7.63
CA ARG A 350 9.40 19.51 -8.87
C ARG A 350 10.22 18.24 -8.70
N PHE A 351 10.45 17.51 -9.80
CA PHE A 351 11.42 16.42 -9.82
C PHE A 351 12.52 16.66 -10.84
N THR A 352 13.69 16.06 -10.62
CA THR A 352 14.84 16.14 -11.53
C THR A 352 15.56 14.80 -11.56
N ASN A 353 15.89 14.29 -12.74
CA ASN A 353 16.77 13.15 -12.91
C ASN A 353 18.21 13.57 -12.60
N LEU A 354 18.88 12.91 -11.64
CA LEU A 354 20.21 13.30 -11.14
C LEU A 354 21.39 12.61 -11.83
N ALA A 355 21.18 11.72 -12.81
CA ALA A 355 22.21 10.84 -13.39
C ALA A 355 22.64 9.63 -12.54
N SER A 356 23.20 8.64 -13.24
CA SER A 356 23.51 7.29 -12.78
C SER A 356 24.86 7.17 -12.07
N ASP A 357 24.97 6.19 -11.18
CA ASP A 357 26.23 5.73 -10.60
C ASP A 357 27.16 5.03 -11.64
N THR A 358 26.85 5.13 -12.95
CA THR A 358 27.55 4.43 -14.07
C THR A 358 28.32 5.35 -15.02
N GLY A 359 28.15 6.68 -14.94
CA GLY A 359 28.93 7.65 -15.72
C GLY A 359 28.53 7.85 -17.19
N GLU A 360 27.36 7.36 -17.60
CA GLU A 360 26.83 7.51 -18.96
C GLU A 360 25.60 8.44 -19.00
N ASP A 361 25.44 9.20 -20.09
CA ASP A 361 24.26 10.07 -20.37
C ASP A 361 23.04 9.24 -20.81
N THR A 362 22.68 8.25 -19.98
CA THR A 362 21.58 7.32 -20.26
C THR A 362 20.28 7.82 -19.63
N GLU A 363 19.19 7.73 -20.38
CA GLU A 363 17.86 8.10 -19.89
C GLU A 363 17.41 7.22 -18.71
N SER A 364 16.77 7.83 -17.72
CA SER A 364 16.16 7.16 -16.56
C SER A 364 14.66 7.00 -16.77
N LEU A 365 14.08 5.94 -16.20
CA LEU A 365 12.65 5.63 -16.27
C LEU A 365 12.00 5.76 -14.89
N MET A 366 10.80 6.33 -14.82
CA MET A 366 10.01 6.49 -13.61
C MET A 366 8.54 6.14 -13.87
N LEU A 367 7.91 5.42 -12.95
CA LEU A 367 6.46 5.17 -12.93
C LEU A 367 5.76 6.24 -12.09
N VAL A 368 4.62 6.73 -12.58
CA VAL A 368 3.81 7.76 -11.94
C VAL A 368 2.37 7.28 -11.83
N ILE A 369 1.75 7.50 -10.67
CA ILE A 369 0.33 7.24 -10.42
C ILE A 369 -0.31 8.53 -9.92
N VAL A 370 -1.32 9.02 -10.64
CA VAL A 370 -2.02 10.27 -10.32
C VAL A 370 -3.45 9.96 -9.97
N ALA A 371 -3.93 10.29 -8.77
CA ALA A 371 -5.32 10.06 -8.41
C ALA A 371 -6.27 11.08 -9.08
N GLY A 372 -7.56 10.75 -9.16
CA GLY A 372 -8.66 11.59 -9.69
C GLY A 372 -9.14 11.22 -11.09
N ASP A 373 -10.39 11.59 -11.42
CA ASP A 373 -11.01 11.37 -12.74
C ASP A 373 -10.66 12.46 -13.76
N ARG A 374 -10.36 13.67 -13.28
CA ARG A 374 -9.98 14.84 -14.10
C ARG A 374 -9.04 15.76 -13.33
N PRO A 375 -7.91 15.22 -12.82
CA PRO A 375 -6.99 16.01 -12.02
C PRO A 375 -6.44 17.17 -12.85
N LYS A 376 -6.14 18.23 -12.13
CA LYS A 376 -5.66 19.49 -12.65
C LYS A 376 -4.32 19.79 -12.02
N SER A 377 -3.39 20.27 -12.82
CA SER A 377 -2.19 20.91 -12.33
C SER A 377 -2.20 22.40 -12.67
N VAL A 378 -1.73 23.22 -11.74
CA VAL A 378 -1.54 24.66 -11.95
C VAL A 378 -0.05 24.94 -12.02
N ILE A 379 0.36 25.62 -13.09
CA ILE A 379 1.73 26.13 -13.26
C ILE A 379 1.78 27.59 -12.81
N TYR A 380 2.81 27.92 -12.05
CA TYR A 380 3.01 29.28 -11.53
C TYR A 380 3.29 30.30 -12.65
N PRO A 381 2.70 31.52 -12.56
CA PRO A 381 2.83 32.55 -13.60
C PRO A 381 4.28 32.92 -13.93
N GLU A 382 5.14 33.04 -12.93
CA GLU A 382 6.53 33.45 -13.08
C GLU A 382 7.30 32.47 -13.97
N VAL A 383 6.96 31.19 -13.89
CA VAL A 383 7.59 30.14 -14.69
C VAL A 383 7.11 30.17 -16.13
N LEU A 384 5.80 30.37 -16.35
CA LEU A 384 5.26 30.54 -17.69
C LEU A 384 5.82 31.80 -18.37
N ASP A 385 6.01 32.88 -17.62
CA ASP A 385 6.59 34.12 -18.13
C ASP A 385 8.06 33.95 -18.49
N ALA A 386 8.83 33.19 -17.70
CA ALA A 386 10.19 32.81 -18.06
C ALA A 386 10.22 31.99 -19.37
N ALA A 387 9.38 30.96 -19.50
CA ALA A 387 9.30 30.15 -20.71
C ALA A 387 8.85 30.94 -21.95
N ARG A 388 7.94 31.91 -21.79
CA ARG A 388 7.53 32.82 -22.87
C ARG A 388 8.67 33.73 -23.31
N LYS A 389 9.45 34.27 -22.37
CA LYS A 389 10.63 35.12 -22.69
C LYS A 389 11.69 34.37 -23.49
N GLU A 390 11.86 33.09 -23.22
CA GLU A 390 12.78 32.21 -23.97
C GLU A 390 12.21 31.76 -25.33
N GLY A 391 10.97 32.14 -25.66
CA GLY A 391 10.29 31.71 -26.88
C GLY A 391 9.91 30.22 -26.88
N ALA A 392 10.00 29.56 -25.73
CA ALA A 392 9.73 28.14 -25.57
C ALA A 392 8.21 27.88 -25.54
N TYR A 393 7.41 28.71 -24.88
CA TYR A 393 5.99 28.41 -24.66
C TYR A 393 5.03 29.14 -25.60
N THR A 394 4.13 28.40 -26.28
CA THR A 394 2.94 28.96 -26.96
C THR A 394 1.66 28.22 -26.54
N PRO A 395 0.58 28.92 -26.12
CA PRO A 395 -0.65 28.27 -25.63
C PRO A 395 -1.33 27.32 -26.63
N ALA A 396 -1.26 27.63 -27.93
CA ALA A 396 -1.91 26.86 -28.98
C ALA A 396 -1.27 25.49 -29.23
N ALA A 397 0.00 25.27 -28.85
CA ALA A 397 0.70 24.01 -29.08
C ALA A 397 0.33 22.91 -28.07
N HIS A 398 -0.37 23.26 -27.00
CA HIS A 398 -0.64 22.38 -25.84
C HIS A 398 -2.13 22.33 -25.43
N ALA A 399 -3.01 22.88 -26.27
CA ALA A 399 -4.46 22.68 -26.23
C ALA A 399 -4.84 21.49 -27.09
#